data_AF-A0A952TMF3-F1
#
_entry.id   AF-A0A952TMF3-F1
#
_cell.length_a   1.000
_cell.length_b   1.000
_cell.length_c   1.000
_cell.angle_alpha   90.00
_cell.angle_beta   90.00
_cell.angle_gamma   90.00
#
_symmetry.space_group_name_H-M   'P 1'
#
loop_
_entity.id
_entity.type
_entity.pdbx_description
1 polymer ?
#
loop_
_entity_poly.entity_id
_entity_poly.type
_entity_poly.pdbx_seq_one_letter_code
_entity_poly.pdbx_strand_id
1 'polypeptide(L)'
;MTSVIAITLMLACGSTTDCIEFPTAEGGITRLQPDVKMTLQESDMAEFYLSMNQYDQPNLSMNLHDEAASRLAELTTNHVGEDLAMVVEGKVVTEARIVSPITQGRVQMNPGAGKQPFWEKVPWMMEKLGQVKADDHAATRRNYGLYIGAATALLVGAAAYLLMGRRRKKRA
;
A
#
# COMPACT_ATOMS: atom_id res chain seq x y z
N MET A 1 -21.25 -1.84 -5.38
CA MET A 1 -20.57 -2.82 -6.25
C MET A 1 -19.37 -3.31 -5.45
N THR A 2 -19.37 -4.56 -5.02
CA THR A 2 -18.24 -5.18 -4.31
C THR A 2 -17.10 -5.35 -5.30
N SER A 3 -16.07 -4.52 -5.19
CA SER A 3 -14.82 -4.67 -5.96
C SER A 3 -14.14 -5.96 -5.50
N VAL A 4 -14.20 -7.02 -6.31
CA VAL A 4 -13.48 -8.26 -6.03
C VAL A 4 -12.03 -8.04 -6.40
N ILE A 5 -11.19 -7.76 -5.40
CA ILE A 5 -9.74 -7.72 -5.60
C ILE A 5 -9.30 -9.14 -5.97
N ALA A 6 -8.74 -9.30 -7.17
CA ALA A 6 -8.16 -10.55 -7.64
C ALA A 6 -6.75 -10.28 -8.15
N ILE A 7 -5.79 -10.95 -7.53
CA ILE A 7 -4.36 -10.81 -7.81
C ILE A 7 -3.84 -12.19 -8.19
N THR A 8 -3.33 -12.32 -9.40
CA THR A 8 -2.81 -13.59 -9.91
C THR A 8 -1.29 -13.57 -9.89
N LEU A 9 -0.68 -14.61 -9.33
CA LEU A 9 0.75 -14.82 -9.31
C LEU A 9 1.12 -15.85 -10.38
N MET A 10 2.08 -15.48 -11.22
CA MET A 10 2.57 -16.28 -12.34
C MET A 10 4.09 -16.14 -12.41
N LEU A 11 4.78 -17.15 -12.91
CA LEU A 11 6.23 -17.06 -13.08
C LEU A 11 6.56 -16.42 -14.44
N ALA A 12 7.60 -15.61 -14.46
CA ALA A 12 8.19 -15.13 -15.70
C ALA A 12 8.69 -16.31 -16.52
N CYS A 13 8.64 -16.15 -17.83
CA CYS A 13 9.19 -17.16 -18.71
C CYS A 13 10.72 -17.11 -18.72
N GLY A 14 11.33 -18.24 -18.40
CA GLY A 14 12.76 -18.48 -18.64
C GLY A 14 13.03 -18.85 -20.10
N SER A 15 13.87 -19.85 -20.33
CA SER A 15 14.22 -20.35 -21.67
C SER A 15 13.19 -21.33 -22.28
N THR A 16 12.04 -21.53 -21.63
CA THR A 16 11.01 -22.49 -22.06
C THR A 16 10.18 -21.95 -23.21
N THR A 17 9.67 -22.84 -24.07
CA THR A 17 9.00 -22.49 -25.34
C THR A 17 7.54 -22.08 -25.21
N ASP A 18 6.85 -22.43 -24.12
CA ASP A 18 5.42 -22.19 -23.95
C ASP A 18 5.17 -20.98 -23.06
N CYS A 19 5.23 -19.79 -23.66
CA CYS A 19 5.04 -18.51 -22.97
C CYS A 19 3.84 -17.76 -23.55
N ILE A 20 3.12 -17.06 -22.68
CA ILE A 20 2.06 -16.13 -23.05
C ILE A 20 2.49 -14.69 -22.76
N GLU A 21 2.10 -13.79 -23.65
CA GLU A 21 2.41 -12.37 -23.54
C GLU A 21 1.35 -11.65 -22.72
N PHE A 22 1.80 -10.90 -21.71
CA PHE A 22 0.95 -10.00 -20.95
C PHE A 22 1.40 -8.56 -21.13
N PRO A 23 0.46 -7.62 -21.32
CA PRO A 23 0.80 -6.21 -21.26
C PRO A 23 1.25 -5.85 -19.85
N THR A 24 2.32 -5.07 -19.73
CA THR A 24 2.71 -4.44 -18.47
C THR A 24 1.93 -3.16 -18.28
N ALA A 25 1.73 -2.77 -17.03
CA ALA A 25 1.00 -1.54 -16.76
C ALA A 25 1.70 -0.25 -17.25
N GLU A 26 3.02 -0.31 -17.40
CA GLU A 26 3.87 0.76 -17.91
C GLU A 26 3.88 0.86 -19.46
N GLY A 27 3.15 -0.03 -20.15
CA GLY A 27 3.03 0.00 -21.61
C GLY A 27 4.04 -0.87 -22.37
N GLY A 28 4.61 -1.87 -21.70
CA GLY A 28 5.45 -2.91 -22.31
C GLY A 28 4.73 -4.25 -22.39
N ILE A 29 5.50 -5.31 -22.67
CA ILE A 29 5.05 -6.70 -22.69
C ILE A 29 6.01 -7.52 -21.83
N THR A 30 5.48 -8.31 -20.91
CA THR A 30 6.21 -9.36 -20.18
C THR A 30 5.72 -10.72 -20.67
N ARG A 31 6.63 -11.69 -20.75
CA ARG A 31 6.29 -13.08 -21.10
C ARG A 31 6.20 -13.91 -19.83
N LEU A 32 5.06 -14.54 -19.61
CA LEU A 32 4.78 -15.36 -18.42
C LEU A 32 4.52 -16.82 -18.81
N GLN A 33 4.80 -17.73 -17.89
CA GLN A 33 4.35 -19.12 -18.00
C GLN A 33 2.81 -19.15 -17.92
N PRO A 34 2.13 -19.97 -18.75
CA PRO A 34 0.67 -20.04 -18.76
C PRO A 34 0.07 -20.64 -17.49
N ASP A 35 0.89 -21.32 -16.68
CA ASP A 35 0.48 -21.93 -15.43
C ASP A 35 0.31 -20.87 -14.33
N VAL A 36 -0.93 -20.67 -13.89
CA VAL A 36 -1.27 -19.81 -12.76
C VAL A 36 -0.81 -20.50 -11.48
N LYS A 37 0.15 -19.89 -10.79
CA LYS A 37 0.71 -20.46 -9.57
C LYS A 37 -0.18 -20.23 -8.35
N MET A 38 -0.80 -19.05 -8.28
CA MET A 38 -1.67 -18.70 -7.17
C MET A 38 -2.60 -17.57 -7.58
N THR A 39 -3.83 -17.57 -7.07
CA THR A 39 -4.73 -16.43 -7.14
C THR A 39 -5.08 -16.03 -5.71
N LEU A 40 -4.81 -14.77 -5.37
CA LEU A 40 -5.16 -14.14 -4.11
C LEU A 40 -6.45 -13.33 -4.30
N GLN A 41 -7.40 -13.55 -3.41
CA GLN A 41 -8.65 -12.80 -3.34
C GLN A 41 -8.71 -11.97 -2.06
N GLU A 42 -9.67 -11.06 -1.96
CA GLU A 42 -9.88 -10.28 -0.73
C GLU A 42 -10.06 -11.18 0.51
N SER A 43 -10.71 -12.34 0.38
CA SER A 43 -10.86 -13.31 1.48
C SER A 43 -9.56 -13.97 1.94
N ASP A 44 -8.49 -13.90 1.15
CA ASP A 44 -7.17 -14.41 1.54
C ASP A 44 -6.38 -13.37 2.36
N MET A 45 -6.87 -12.14 2.47
CA MET A 45 -6.17 -11.00 3.05
C MET A 45 -6.72 -10.67 4.44
N ALA A 46 -5.90 -10.85 5.47
CA ALA A 46 -6.20 -10.40 6.83
C ALA A 46 -6.19 -8.87 6.91
N GLU A 47 -5.23 -8.24 6.22
CA GLU A 47 -5.18 -6.79 6.05
C GLU A 47 -4.76 -6.46 4.63
N PHE A 48 -5.38 -5.41 4.09
CA PHE A 48 -5.07 -4.88 2.78
C PHE A 48 -5.13 -3.36 2.85
N TYR A 49 -4.00 -2.70 2.61
CA TYR A 49 -3.95 -1.24 2.63
C TYR A 49 -2.94 -0.70 1.63
N LEU A 50 -3.25 0.50 1.17
CA LEU A 50 -2.35 1.31 0.37
C LEU A 50 -1.74 2.37 1.29
N SER A 51 -0.45 2.58 1.16
CA SER A 51 0.28 3.64 1.86
C SER A 51 1.10 4.41 0.83
N MET A 52 1.38 5.69 1.07
CA MET A 52 2.40 6.39 0.28
C MET A 52 3.75 6.15 0.95
N ASN A 53 4.75 5.75 0.18
CA ASN A 53 6.12 5.66 0.64
C ASN A 53 6.74 7.06 0.76
N GLN A 54 7.97 7.13 1.27
CA GLN A 54 8.70 8.39 1.48
C GLN A 54 8.98 9.20 0.19
N TYR A 55 8.77 8.60 -0.98
CA TYR A 55 8.95 9.23 -2.30
C TYR A 55 7.61 9.63 -2.94
N ASP A 56 6.51 9.66 -2.17
CA ASP A 56 5.15 9.91 -2.66
C ASP A 56 4.71 8.91 -3.76
N GLN A 57 5.22 7.68 -3.67
CA GLN A 57 4.77 6.57 -4.50
C GLN A 57 3.90 5.67 -3.63
N PRO A 58 2.76 5.19 -4.11
CA PRO A 58 1.97 4.22 -3.38
C PRO A 58 2.76 2.95 -3.18
N ASN A 59 2.44 2.27 -2.11
CA ASN A 59 2.96 0.99 -1.71
C ASN A 59 1.74 0.18 -1.30
N LEU A 60 1.49 -0.89 -2.04
CA LEU A 60 0.42 -1.82 -1.71
C LEU A 60 0.96 -2.84 -0.71
N SER A 61 0.35 -2.90 0.46
CA SER A 61 0.73 -3.83 1.52
C SER A 61 -0.43 -4.75 1.84
N MET A 62 -0.14 -6.04 1.92
CA MET A 62 -1.11 -7.05 2.29
C MET A 62 -0.51 -8.03 3.30
N ASN A 63 -1.30 -8.32 4.32
CA ASN A 63 -1.05 -9.39 5.27
C ASN A 63 -2.05 -10.50 4.94
N LEU A 64 -1.53 -11.68 4.60
CA LEU A 64 -2.36 -12.83 4.24
C LEU A 64 -2.81 -13.62 5.48
N HIS A 65 -3.96 -14.27 5.37
CA HIS A 65 -4.35 -15.31 6.33
C HIS A 65 -3.44 -16.54 6.22
N ASP A 66 -3.38 -17.33 7.29
CA ASP A 66 -2.46 -18.46 7.44
C ASP A 66 -2.48 -19.45 6.26
N GLU A 67 -3.67 -19.74 5.71
CA GLU A 67 -3.81 -20.65 4.57
C GLU A 67 -3.15 -20.08 3.29
N ALA A 68 -3.43 -18.82 2.95
CA ALA A 68 -2.83 -18.16 1.80
C ALA A 68 -1.33 -17.89 2.02
N ALA A 69 -0.94 -17.50 3.24
CA ALA A 69 0.45 -17.34 3.63
C ALA A 69 1.26 -18.63 3.45
N SER A 70 0.70 -19.78 3.85
CA SER A 70 1.35 -21.08 3.71
C SER A 70 1.53 -21.48 2.25
N ARG A 71 0.50 -21.29 1.41
CA ARG A 71 0.59 -21.53 -0.04
C ARG A 71 1.62 -20.62 -0.72
N LEU A 72 1.68 -19.35 -0.31
CA LEU A 72 2.69 -18.41 -0.82
C LEU A 72 4.10 -18.81 -0.36
N ALA A 73 4.26 -19.27 0.87
CA ALA A 73 5.53 -19.74 1.40
C ALA A 73 6.02 -20.98 0.64
N GLU A 74 5.13 -21.93 0.36
CA GLU A 74 5.43 -23.11 -0.45
C GLU A 74 5.82 -22.72 -1.89
N LEU A 75 5.02 -21.85 -2.53
CA LEU A 75 5.31 -21.34 -3.87
C LEU A 75 6.69 -20.70 -3.93
N THR A 76 6.98 -19.75 -3.04
CA THR A 76 8.25 -19.02 -3.05
C THR A 76 9.44 -19.86 -2.62
N THR A 77 9.24 -20.93 -1.83
CA THR A 77 10.29 -21.89 -1.50
C THR A 77 10.72 -22.70 -2.72
N ASN A 78 9.75 -23.12 -3.54
CA ASN A 78 10.02 -23.99 -4.69
C ASN A 78 10.56 -23.25 -5.92
N HIS A 79 10.49 -21.91 -5.93
CA HIS A 79 10.84 -21.08 -7.09
C HIS A 79 11.86 -19.98 -6.76
N VAL A 80 12.72 -20.19 -5.76
CA VAL A 80 13.83 -19.26 -5.47
C VAL A 80 14.73 -19.13 -6.69
N GLY A 81 15.02 -17.90 -7.08
CA GLY A 81 15.83 -17.55 -8.25
C GLY A 81 15.01 -17.26 -9.52
N GLU A 82 13.72 -17.59 -9.52
CA GLU A 82 12.80 -17.26 -10.61
C GLU A 82 12.14 -15.89 -10.37
N ASP A 83 11.67 -15.28 -11.45
CA ASP A 83 10.99 -13.98 -11.40
C ASP A 83 9.48 -14.23 -11.27
N LEU A 84 8.88 -13.72 -10.20
CA LEU A 84 7.46 -13.83 -9.90
C LEU A 84 6.76 -12.56 -10.40
N ALA A 85 5.88 -12.74 -11.36
CA ALA A 85 5.02 -11.70 -11.86
C ALA A 85 3.69 -11.69 -11.12
N MET A 86 3.22 -10.49 -10.85
CA MET A 86 1.89 -10.27 -10.33
C MET A 86 1.03 -9.62 -11.41
N VAL A 87 -0.14 -10.22 -11.63
CA VAL A 87 -1.10 -9.82 -12.65
C VAL A 87 -2.37 -9.34 -11.96
N VAL A 88 -2.78 -8.11 -12.29
CA VAL A 88 -4.01 -7.49 -11.81
C VAL A 88 -4.80 -7.02 -13.03
N GLU A 89 -6.06 -7.43 -13.15
CA GLU A 89 -6.93 -7.08 -14.30
C GLU A 89 -6.27 -7.38 -15.67
N GLY A 90 -5.55 -8.50 -15.75
CA GLY A 90 -4.87 -8.94 -16.98
C GLY A 90 -3.61 -8.15 -17.36
N LYS A 91 -3.08 -7.32 -16.45
CA LYS A 91 -1.84 -6.57 -16.65
C LYS A 91 -0.79 -6.95 -15.62
N VAL A 92 0.46 -7.08 -16.06
CA VAL A 92 1.59 -7.25 -15.14
C VAL A 92 1.85 -5.93 -14.44
N VAL A 93 1.70 -5.95 -13.11
CA VAL A 93 1.88 -4.76 -12.26
C VAL A 93 3.27 -4.71 -11.63
N THR A 94 3.85 -5.87 -11.34
CA THR A 94 5.22 -5.98 -10.87
C THR A 94 5.77 -7.34 -11.27
N GLU A 95 7.08 -7.40 -11.43
CA GLU A 95 7.85 -8.61 -11.71
C GLU A 95 9.09 -8.53 -10.83
N ALA A 96 9.23 -9.49 -9.91
CA ALA A 96 10.29 -9.46 -8.91
C ALA A 96 10.92 -10.84 -8.74
N ARG A 97 12.25 -10.86 -8.68
CA ARG A 97 12.98 -12.09 -8.39
C ARG A 97 12.70 -12.59 -6.99
N ILE A 98 12.34 -13.86 -6.86
CA ILE A 98 12.23 -14.54 -5.57
C ILE A 98 13.63 -14.79 -5.05
N VAL A 99 14.09 -13.95 -4.12
CA VAL A 99 15.43 -14.08 -3.51
C VAL A 99 15.43 -14.97 -2.26
N SER A 100 14.27 -15.15 -1.63
CA SER A 100 14.08 -15.97 -0.44
C SER A 100 12.61 -16.36 -0.25
N PRO A 101 12.31 -17.45 0.46
CA PRO A 101 10.93 -17.81 0.82
C PRO A 101 10.20 -16.70 1.59
N ILE A 102 8.93 -16.48 1.27
CA ILE A 102 8.03 -15.54 1.96
C ILE A 102 7.18 -16.31 2.97
N THR A 103 7.71 -16.52 4.17
CA THR A 103 7.10 -17.38 5.19
C THR A 103 6.10 -16.67 6.10
N GLN A 104 6.08 -15.35 6.11
CA GLN A 104 5.26 -14.57 7.03
C GLN A 104 3.95 -14.05 6.42
N GLY A 105 3.64 -14.41 5.16
CA GLY A 105 2.43 -13.94 4.49
C GLY A 105 2.36 -12.42 4.30
N ARG A 106 3.48 -11.71 4.44
CA ARG A 106 3.57 -10.26 4.25
C ARG A 106 4.07 -9.96 2.85
N VAL A 107 3.24 -9.30 2.05
CA VAL A 107 3.60 -8.91 0.70
C VAL A 107 3.51 -7.40 0.60
N GLN A 108 4.58 -6.80 0.09
CA GLN A 108 4.63 -5.38 -0.24
C GLN A 108 4.96 -5.24 -1.71
N MET A 109 4.28 -4.30 -2.35
CA MET A 109 4.51 -3.97 -3.75
C MET A 109 4.63 -2.48 -3.88
N ASN A 110 5.72 -2.07 -4.52
CA ASN A 110 5.81 -0.74 -5.09
C ASN A 110 5.31 -0.84 -6.54
N PRO A 111 4.15 -0.23 -6.88
CA PRO A 111 3.60 -0.16 -8.22
C PRO A 111 4.44 0.52 -9.31
N GLY A 112 5.70 0.83 -9.04
CA GLY A 112 6.61 1.46 -9.98
C GLY A 112 6.56 2.99 -9.90
N ALA A 113 7.74 3.59 -10.06
CA ALA A 113 7.97 5.03 -10.14
C ALA A 113 7.83 5.58 -11.57
N GLY A 114 7.23 4.81 -12.49
CA GLY A 114 7.14 5.13 -13.92
C GLY A 114 6.33 6.41 -14.21
N LYS A 115 6.51 6.97 -15.41
CA LYS A 115 5.83 8.21 -15.88
C LYS A 115 4.29 8.12 -15.87
N GLN A 116 3.75 6.90 -15.91
CA GLN A 116 2.33 6.62 -15.72
C GLN A 116 2.19 5.52 -14.68
N PRO A 117 1.74 5.86 -13.50
CA PRO A 117 1.66 4.88 -12.44
C PRO A 117 0.49 3.90 -12.65
N PHE A 118 0.72 2.60 -12.44
CA PHE A 118 -0.29 1.60 -12.81
C PHE A 118 -1.62 1.79 -12.09
N TRP A 119 -1.57 2.26 -10.84
CA TRP A 119 -2.74 2.38 -9.99
C TRP A 119 -3.80 3.30 -10.58
N GLU A 120 -3.43 4.28 -11.41
CA GLU A 120 -4.37 5.12 -12.16
C GLU A 120 -5.28 4.33 -13.09
N LYS A 121 -4.83 3.15 -13.54
CA LYS A 121 -5.55 2.27 -14.47
C LYS A 121 -6.30 1.16 -13.76
N VAL A 122 -6.26 1.09 -12.43
CA VAL A 122 -6.91 0.06 -11.61
C VAL A 122 -7.95 0.77 -10.72
N PRO A 123 -9.25 0.80 -11.10
CA PRO A 123 -10.24 1.68 -10.46
C PRO A 123 -10.38 1.49 -8.95
N TRP A 124 -10.36 0.24 -8.47
CA TRP A 124 -10.46 -0.04 -7.04
C TRP A 124 -9.25 0.46 -6.26
N MET A 125 -8.08 0.55 -6.90
CA MET A 125 -6.86 1.09 -6.28
C MET A 125 -6.95 2.60 -6.13
N MET A 126 -7.49 3.31 -7.14
CA MET A 126 -7.74 4.75 -7.06
C MET A 126 -8.75 5.11 -5.98
N GLU A 127 -9.82 4.33 -5.84
CA GLU A 127 -10.79 4.52 -4.77
C GLU A 127 -10.12 4.43 -3.38
N LYS A 128 -9.31 3.39 -3.16
CA LYS A 128 -8.58 3.18 -1.90
C LYS A 128 -7.51 4.26 -1.67
N LEU A 129 -6.78 4.69 -2.70
CA LEU A 129 -5.81 5.80 -2.58
C LEU A 129 -6.49 7.14 -2.25
N GLY A 130 -7.68 7.38 -2.80
CA GLY A 130 -8.50 8.54 -2.45
C GLY A 130 -8.89 8.54 -0.97
N GLN A 131 -9.25 7.39 -0.42
CA GLN A 131 -9.56 7.22 1.01
C GLN A 131 -8.33 7.49 1.88
N VAL A 132 -7.17 6.93 1.54
CA VAL A 132 -5.91 7.15 2.28
C VAL A 132 -5.54 8.64 2.33
N LYS A 133 -5.59 9.34 1.18
CA LYS A 133 -5.32 10.79 1.13
C LYS A 133 -6.34 11.59 1.95
N ALA A 134 -7.62 11.21 1.89
CA ALA A 134 -8.67 11.88 2.67
C ALA A 134 -8.44 11.72 4.18
N ASP A 135 -8.06 10.53 4.62
CA ASP A 135 -7.78 10.21 6.03
C ASP A 135 -6.52 10.94 6.53
N ASP A 136 -5.45 11.00 5.72
CA ASP A 136 -4.25 11.78 6.04
C ASP A 136 -4.56 13.27 6.19
N HIS A 137 -5.37 13.84 5.29
CA HIS A 137 -5.81 15.23 5.39
C HIS A 137 -6.71 15.48 6.60
N ALA A 138 -7.53 14.50 7.01
CA ALA A 138 -8.36 14.60 8.19
C ALA A 138 -7.53 14.52 9.48
N ALA A 139 -6.58 13.57 9.56
CA ALA A 139 -5.66 13.42 10.68
C ALA A 139 -4.77 14.66 10.84
N THR A 140 -4.23 15.18 9.73
CA THR A 140 -3.44 16.41 9.71
C THR A 140 -4.25 17.60 10.25
N ARG A 141 -5.48 17.80 9.77
CA ARG A 141 -6.36 18.89 10.26
C ARG A 141 -6.69 18.76 11.74
N ARG A 142 -6.98 17.55 12.24
CA ARG A 142 -7.23 17.31 13.67
C ARG A 142 -6.01 17.65 14.53
N ASN A 143 -4.82 17.25 14.11
CA ASN A 143 -3.58 17.55 14.82
C ASN A 143 -3.31 19.06 14.88
N TYR A 144 -3.44 19.78 13.76
CA TYR A 144 -3.32 21.23 13.75
C TYR A 144 -4.36 21.91 14.64
N GLY A 145 -5.61 21.46 14.63
CA GLY A 145 -6.66 21.98 15.52
C GLY A 145 -6.31 21.79 17.00
N LEU A 146 -5.71 20.64 17.36
CA LEU A 146 -5.25 20.37 18.72
C LEU A 146 -4.11 21.30 19.14
N TYR A 147 -3.11 21.50 18.27
CA TYR A 147 -1.99 22.41 18.54
C TYR A 147 -2.42 23.87 18.63
N ILE A 148 -3.29 24.33 17.74
CA ILE A 148 -3.85 25.69 17.77
C ILE A 148 -4.69 25.88 19.04
N GLY A 149 -5.51 24.89 19.41
CA GLY A 149 -6.29 24.92 20.64
C GLY A 149 -5.40 25.01 21.89
N ALA A 150 -4.36 24.17 21.98
CA ALA A 150 -3.42 24.19 23.09
C ALA A 150 -2.65 25.52 23.18
N ALA A 151 -2.16 26.04 22.06
CA ALA A 151 -1.46 27.33 22.00
C ALA A 151 -2.38 28.49 22.44
N THR A 152 -3.63 28.49 21.98
CA THR A 152 -4.62 29.52 22.37
C THR A 152 -4.94 29.45 23.86
N ALA A 153 -5.14 28.25 24.40
CA ALA A 153 -5.40 28.05 25.83
C ALA A 153 -4.24 28.55 26.71
N LEU A 154 -2.99 28.30 26.30
CA LEU A 154 -1.80 28.81 26.98
C LEU A 154 -1.72 30.34 26.96
N LEU A 155 -2.00 30.97 25.81
CA LEU A 155 -2.00 32.43 25.69
C LEU A 155 -3.10 33.07 26.55
N VAL A 156 -4.31 32.51 26.54
CA VAL A 156 -5.42 32.99 27.38
C VAL A 156 -5.11 32.80 28.86
N GLY A 157 -4.56 31.64 29.25
CA GLY A 157 -4.13 31.38 30.63
C GLY A 157 -3.05 32.36 31.11
N ALA A 158 -2.04 32.62 30.29
CA ALA A 158 -0.99 33.60 30.59
C ALA A 158 -1.54 35.02 30.72
N ALA A 159 -2.45 35.44 29.82
CA ALA A 159 -3.11 36.73 29.89
C ALA A 159 -3.96 36.87 31.16
N ALA A 160 -4.75 35.85 31.51
CA ALA A 160 -5.54 35.82 32.73
C ALA A 160 -4.66 35.87 33.99
N TYR A 161 -3.56 35.13 34.01
CA TYR A 161 -2.57 35.16 35.09
C TYR A 161 -1.97 36.55 35.30
N LEU A 162 -1.55 37.22 34.21
CA LEU A 162 -1.01 38.58 34.25
C LEU A 162 -2.04 39.61 34.73
N LEU A 163 -3.30 39.49 34.29
CA LEU A 163 -4.39 40.38 34.71
C LEU A 163 -4.73 40.19 36.20
N MET A 164 -4.75 38.96 36.70
CA MET A 164 -4.97 38.68 38.12
C MET A 164 -3.80 39.15 39.00
N GLY A 165 -2.55 38.96 38.55
CA GLY A 165 -1.35 39.45 39.23
C GLY A 165 -1.33 40.98 39.38
N ARG A 166 -1.77 41.72 38.34
CA ARG A 166 -1.92 43.19 38.41
C ARG A 166 -3.03 43.65 39.37
N ARG A 167 -4.13 42.89 39.51
CA ARG A 167 -5.19 43.22 40.46
C ARG A 167 -4.77 43.00 41.92
N ARG A 168 -3.94 41.99 42.20
CA ARG A 168 -3.38 41.77 43.55
C ARG A 168 -2.44 42.89 44.01
N LYS A 169 -1.60 43.43 43.11
CA LYS A 169 -0.69 44.56 43.42
C LYS A 169 -1.39 45.90 43.66
N LYS A 170 -2.66 46.07 43.28
CA LYS A 170 -3.43 47.31 43.54
C LYS A 170 -4.22 47.29 44.86
N ARG A 171 -4.19 46.18 45.60
CA ARG A 171 -4.92 46.00 46.87
C ARG A 171 -4.01 45.81 48.09
N ALA A 172 -2.70 45.89 47.90
CA ALA A 172 -1.70 46.06 48.96
C ALA A 172 -1.17 47.48 48.88
#